data_AF-A0A8B8QF56-F1
#
_entry.id   AF-A0A8B8QF56-F1
#
_cell.length_a   1.000
_cell.length_b   1.000
_cell.length_c   1.000
_cell.angle_alpha   90.00
_cell.angle_beta   90.00
_cell.angle_gamma   90.00
#
_symmetry.space_group_name_H-M   'P 1'
#
loop_
_entity.id
_entity.type
_entity.pdbx_description
1 polymer ?
#
loop_
_entity_poly.entity_id
_entity_poly.type
_entity_poly.pdbx_seq_one_letter_code
_entity_poly.pdbx_strand_id
1 'polypeptide(L)'
;MDPMLSLVSANAARIKQNDLVFDPFAGSGSFLVAAAHKGAYVFGGDIDWKLMHGQSRSTRKGQKVRDEGECNRKNMVQYNLLNRYIDVMVSDISRSPLAKGLKFDAIISDPPYGVRECSEKIGIKRKEYKPPEKGKVRYPAKVEYEMSELLSDLLSLAAEHLIVNGRLVYFLPIVAETGDDYKSFIPKHSCLELIAYCEQVLIGKVYRLMVVMEKIREPTQEDDARVPELINGSKLRETYFTDNNAKMKHYDNPC
;
A
#
# COMPACT_ATOMS: atom_id res chain seq x y z
N MET A 1 -3.95 6.66 6.17
CA MET A 1 -2.83 6.62 7.14
C MET A 1 -2.96 7.80 8.12
N ASP A 2 -2.38 7.70 9.32
CA ASP A 2 -2.22 8.87 10.21
C ASP A 2 -1.37 9.97 9.55
N PRO A 3 -1.70 11.27 9.66
CA PRO A 3 -0.94 12.34 9.01
C PRO A 3 0.53 12.46 9.44
N MET A 4 0.81 12.30 10.74
CA MET A 4 2.18 12.38 11.25
C MET A 4 3.02 11.23 10.72
N LEU A 5 2.45 10.02 10.74
CA LEU A 5 3.11 8.85 10.18
C LEU A 5 3.34 9.00 8.67
N SER A 6 2.40 9.60 7.93
CA SER A 6 2.57 9.88 6.50
C SER A 6 3.74 10.83 6.23
N LEU A 7 3.91 11.87 7.05
CA LEU A 7 5.05 12.79 6.96
C LEU A 7 6.38 12.13 7.33
N VAL A 8 6.37 11.25 8.33
CA VAL A 8 7.55 10.44 8.70
C VAL A 8 7.94 9.51 7.55
N SER A 9 6.97 8.84 6.90
CA SER A 9 7.24 8.01 5.71
C SER A 9 7.83 8.83 4.56
N ALA A 10 7.31 10.03 4.32
CA ALA A 10 7.85 10.93 3.30
C ALA A 10 9.31 11.36 3.60
N ASN A 11 9.64 11.58 4.86
CA ASN A 11 11.02 11.84 5.28
C ASN A 11 11.92 10.61 5.12
N ALA A 12 11.42 9.42 5.50
CA ALA A 12 12.16 8.17 5.39
C ALA A 12 12.51 7.83 3.93
N ALA A 13 11.60 8.17 3.01
CA ALA A 13 11.78 8.09 1.57
C ALA A 13 12.76 9.13 1.01
N ARG A 14 13.22 10.09 1.83
CA ARG A 14 14.12 11.20 1.43
C ARG A 14 13.57 12.07 0.30
N ILE A 15 12.25 12.27 0.28
CA ILE A 15 11.61 13.13 -0.73
C ILE A 15 12.17 14.55 -0.69
N LYS A 16 12.50 15.06 -1.87
CA LYS A 16 12.97 16.42 -2.13
C LYS A 16 12.00 17.17 -3.05
N GLN A 17 12.28 18.45 -3.21
CA GLN A 17 11.57 19.33 -4.12
C GLN A 17 11.66 18.80 -5.57
N ASN A 18 10.52 18.69 -6.23
CA ASN A 18 10.35 18.22 -7.61
C ASN A 18 10.58 16.72 -7.86
N ASP A 19 10.78 15.91 -6.81
CA ASP A 19 10.77 14.45 -6.94
C ASP A 19 9.44 13.96 -7.50
N LEU A 20 9.46 12.88 -8.27
CA LEU A 20 8.27 12.16 -8.72
C LEU A 20 8.02 10.98 -7.78
N VAL A 21 6.89 11.03 -7.05
CA VAL A 21 6.55 10.05 -6.01
C VAL A 21 5.33 9.24 -6.42
N PHE A 22 5.42 7.92 -6.24
CA PHE A 22 4.34 7.00 -6.53
C PHE A 22 3.81 6.28 -5.29
N ASP A 23 2.50 6.18 -5.17
CA ASP A 23 1.83 5.29 -4.23
C ASP A 23 0.94 4.30 -4.98
N PRO A 24 1.33 3.01 -5.11
CA PRO A 24 0.56 2.00 -5.81
C PRO A 24 -0.74 1.58 -5.11
N PHE A 25 -0.94 2.00 -3.86
CA PHE A 25 -2.11 1.72 -3.04
C PHE A 25 -2.59 3.01 -2.37
N ALA A 26 -2.82 4.03 -3.20
CA ALA A 26 -3.03 5.41 -2.78
C ALA A 26 -4.18 5.59 -1.79
N GLY A 27 -5.23 4.78 -1.90
CA GLY A 27 -6.41 4.86 -1.05
C GLY A 27 -7.01 6.28 -1.04
N SER A 28 -7.11 6.87 0.15
CA SER A 28 -7.53 8.26 0.35
C SER A 28 -6.42 9.32 0.19
N GLY A 29 -5.22 8.91 -0.23
CA GLY A 29 -4.14 9.80 -0.66
C GLY A 29 -3.32 10.43 0.47
N SER A 30 -3.28 9.83 1.66
CA SER A 30 -2.51 10.39 2.79
C SER A 30 -1.01 10.57 2.47
N PHE A 31 -0.38 9.56 1.84
CA PHE A 31 1.02 9.64 1.44
C PHE A 31 1.24 10.62 0.29
N LEU A 32 0.31 10.69 -0.66
CA LEU A 32 0.36 11.67 -1.74
C LEU A 32 0.35 13.10 -1.18
N VAL A 33 -0.53 13.40 -0.21
CA VAL A 33 -0.57 14.73 0.43
C VAL A 33 0.75 15.02 1.16
N ALA A 34 1.29 14.06 1.91
CA ALA A 34 2.55 14.23 2.62
C ALA A 34 3.76 14.46 1.68
N ALA A 35 3.82 13.71 0.59
CA ALA A 35 4.84 13.86 -0.45
C ALA A 35 4.72 15.20 -1.19
N ALA A 36 3.51 15.59 -1.58
CA ALA A 36 3.25 16.87 -2.23
C ALA A 36 3.60 18.06 -1.33
N HIS A 37 3.32 17.95 -0.03
CA HIS A 37 3.75 18.95 0.97
C HIS A 37 5.28 19.08 1.08
N LYS A 38 6.04 18.00 0.79
CA LYS A 38 7.51 18.04 0.66
C LYS A 38 8.00 18.61 -0.68
N GLY A 39 7.07 18.99 -1.57
CA GLY A 39 7.36 19.61 -2.85
C GLY A 39 7.47 18.64 -4.03
N ALA A 40 7.18 17.35 -3.81
CA ALA A 40 7.17 16.34 -4.87
C ALA A 40 5.95 16.47 -5.77
N TYR A 41 6.08 16.01 -7.01
CA TYR A 41 4.94 15.68 -7.87
C TYR A 41 4.45 14.27 -7.54
N VAL A 42 3.14 14.12 -7.39
CA VAL A 42 2.57 12.88 -6.84
C VAL A 42 1.63 12.20 -7.82
N PHE A 43 1.83 10.89 -7.95
CA PHE A 43 1.04 9.99 -8.77
C PHE A 43 0.60 8.79 -7.93
N GLY A 44 -0.65 8.34 -8.09
CA GLY A 44 -1.18 7.22 -7.30
C GLY A 44 -1.87 6.15 -8.14
N GLY A 45 -1.91 4.94 -7.61
CA GLY A 45 -2.69 3.82 -8.14
C GLY A 45 -3.60 3.23 -7.06
N ASP A 46 -4.76 2.71 -7.46
CA ASP A 46 -5.60 1.90 -6.57
C ASP A 46 -6.55 1.02 -7.39
N ILE A 47 -6.86 -0.19 -6.92
CA ILE A 47 -7.76 -1.11 -7.62
C ILE A 47 -9.25 -0.80 -7.34
N ASP A 48 -9.56 -0.01 -6.31
CA ASP A 48 -10.93 0.40 -6.00
C ASP A 48 -11.37 1.63 -6.82
N TRP A 49 -12.04 1.36 -7.94
CA TRP A 49 -12.71 2.37 -8.77
C TRP A 49 -13.59 3.33 -7.96
N LYS A 50 -14.37 2.81 -6.99
CA LYS A 50 -15.30 3.62 -6.21
C LYS A 50 -14.55 4.57 -5.29
N LEU A 51 -13.45 4.11 -4.70
CA LEU A 51 -12.59 4.94 -3.87
C LEU A 51 -12.02 6.12 -4.65
N MET A 52 -11.50 5.85 -5.85
CA MET A 52 -10.91 6.87 -6.73
C MET A 52 -11.92 7.90 -7.22
N HIS A 53 -13.16 7.50 -7.45
CA HIS A 53 -14.23 8.39 -7.91
C HIS A 53 -15.06 9.00 -6.77
N GLY A 54 -14.63 8.82 -5.51
CA GLY A 54 -15.35 9.37 -4.35
C GLY A 54 -16.72 8.73 -4.09
N GLN A 55 -16.97 7.54 -4.66
CA GLN A 55 -18.20 6.77 -4.55
C GLN A 55 -18.14 5.67 -3.47
N SER A 56 -17.01 5.54 -2.76
CA SER A 56 -16.86 4.61 -1.64
C SER A 56 -17.39 5.20 -0.33
N ARG A 57 -17.54 4.38 0.72
CA ARG A 57 -17.93 4.86 2.05
C ARG A 57 -16.85 5.80 2.61
N SER A 58 -17.23 6.77 3.45
CA SER A 58 -16.24 7.65 4.09
C SER A 58 -15.38 6.83 5.07
N THR A 59 -14.09 7.11 5.09
CA THR A 59 -13.13 6.52 6.04
C THR A 59 -13.18 7.23 7.41
N ARG A 60 -13.96 8.32 7.54
CA ARG A 60 -14.09 9.10 8.77
C ARG A 60 -15.05 8.40 9.75
N LYS A 61 -14.64 8.34 11.02
CA LYS A 61 -15.44 7.74 12.11
C LYS A 61 -16.77 8.50 12.24
N GLY A 62 -17.88 7.81 12.02
CA GLY A 62 -19.24 8.36 12.17
C GLY A 62 -19.88 8.91 10.89
N GLN A 63 -19.13 9.04 9.80
CA GLN A 63 -19.67 9.53 8.53
C GLN A 63 -19.92 8.34 7.58
N LYS A 64 -21.18 8.00 7.31
CA LYS A 64 -21.53 6.87 6.42
C LYS A 64 -21.47 7.24 4.93
N VAL A 65 -21.60 8.52 4.63
CA VAL A 65 -21.67 9.08 3.27
C VAL A 65 -20.55 10.10 3.13
N ARG A 66 -19.77 9.98 2.06
CA ARG A 66 -18.73 10.96 1.74
C ARG A 66 -19.36 12.30 1.40
N ASP A 67 -18.64 13.38 1.68
CA ASP A 67 -19.03 14.69 1.17
C ASP A 67 -18.96 14.66 -0.36
N GLU A 68 -19.86 15.39 -1.02
CA GLU A 68 -19.99 15.35 -2.47
C GLU A 68 -18.63 15.68 -3.13
N GLY A 69 -18.08 14.72 -3.89
CA GLY A 69 -16.80 14.85 -4.58
C GLY A 69 -15.54 14.63 -3.72
N GLU A 70 -15.61 14.03 -2.54
CA GLU A 70 -14.44 13.62 -1.74
C GLU A 70 -13.54 12.64 -2.53
N CYS A 71 -12.41 13.14 -3.04
CA CYS A 71 -11.42 12.38 -3.81
C CYS A 71 -10.00 12.93 -3.57
N ASN A 72 -8.99 12.21 -4.05
CA ASN A 72 -7.58 12.61 -3.87
C ASN A 72 -7.29 14.01 -4.44
N ARG A 73 -7.90 14.37 -5.57
CA ARG A 73 -7.79 15.73 -6.13
C ARG A 73 -8.36 16.81 -5.20
N LYS A 74 -9.50 16.57 -4.54
CA LYS A 74 -10.06 17.53 -3.57
C LYS A 74 -9.19 17.66 -2.33
N ASN A 75 -8.59 16.58 -1.87
CA ASN A 75 -7.61 16.63 -0.76
C ASN A 75 -6.45 17.57 -1.14
N MET A 76 -5.94 17.47 -2.37
CA MET A 76 -4.88 18.37 -2.84
C MET A 76 -5.31 19.84 -2.91
N VAL A 77 -6.55 20.11 -3.33
CA VAL A 77 -7.11 21.47 -3.29
C VAL A 77 -7.21 22.00 -1.86
N GLN A 78 -7.73 21.18 -0.93
CA GLN A 78 -7.87 21.54 0.48
C GLN A 78 -6.54 21.97 1.10
N TYR A 79 -5.45 21.29 0.77
CA TYR A 79 -4.11 21.58 1.29
C TYR A 79 -3.31 22.58 0.43
N ASN A 80 -3.90 23.16 -0.62
CA ASN A 80 -3.23 24.06 -1.57
C ASN A 80 -2.01 23.41 -2.27
N LEU A 81 -2.15 22.15 -2.65
CA LEU A 81 -1.12 21.30 -3.27
C LEU A 81 -1.49 20.85 -4.68
N LEU A 82 -2.54 21.42 -5.30
CA LEU A 82 -3.02 20.99 -6.61
C LEU A 82 -1.93 21.12 -7.71
N ASN A 83 -1.04 22.09 -7.60
CA ASN A 83 0.10 22.27 -8.51
C ASN A 83 1.15 21.15 -8.43
N ARG A 84 1.06 20.27 -7.43
CA ARG A 84 1.92 19.09 -7.23
C ARG A 84 1.22 17.78 -7.58
N TYR A 85 -0.07 17.82 -7.85
CA TYR A 85 -0.86 16.63 -8.16
C TYR A 85 -0.78 16.32 -9.65
N ILE A 86 -0.26 15.13 -10.00
CA ILE A 86 -0.32 14.63 -11.38
C ILE A 86 -1.68 14.01 -11.60
N ASP A 87 -1.88 12.80 -11.07
CA ASP A 87 -3.18 12.16 -11.02
C ASP A 87 -3.18 10.91 -10.14
N VAL A 88 -4.33 10.25 -10.04
CA VAL A 88 -4.47 8.91 -9.51
C VAL A 88 -5.20 8.04 -10.54
N MET A 89 -4.72 6.81 -10.74
CA MET A 89 -5.28 5.88 -11.73
C MET A 89 -5.90 4.66 -11.06
N VAL A 90 -6.91 4.09 -11.72
CA VAL A 90 -7.43 2.78 -11.33
C VAL A 90 -6.51 1.72 -11.91
N SER A 91 -5.76 1.04 -11.05
CA SER A 91 -4.68 0.12 -11.44
C SER A 91 -4.55 -1.06 -10.49
N ASP A 92 -4.00 -2.14 -11.00
CA ASP A 92 -3.66 -3.34 -10.24
C ASP A 92 -2.16 -3.60 -10.40
N ILE A 93 -1.42 -3.67 -9.29
CA ILE A 93 0.03 -3.83 -9.34
C ILE A 93 0.47 -5.18 -9.92
N SER A 94 -0.35 -6.23 -9.76
CA SER A 94 -0.08 -7.56 -10.35
C SER A 94 -0.08 -7.52 -11.88
N ARG A 95 -0.62 -6.43 -12.44
CA ARG A 95 -0.65 -6.09 -13.87
C ARG A 95 -0.39 -4.61 -14.06
N SER A 96 0.73 -4.13 -13.50
CA SER A 96 1.10 -2.73 -13.53
C SER A 96 0.94 -2.10 -14.93
N PRO A 97 0.16 -1.01 -15.08
CA PRO A 97 -0.01 -0.32 -16.35
C PRO A 97 1.15 0.63 -16.66
N LEU A 98 2.16 0.70 -15.78
CA LEU A 98 3.28 1.61 -15.90
C LEU A 98 4.18 1.18 -17.07
N ALA A 99 4.58 2.14 -17.89
CA ALA A 99 5.57 1.89 -18.94
C ALA A 99 6.93 1.57 -18.30
N LYS A 100 7.66 0.58 -18.84
CA LYS A 100 8.98 0.15 -18.33
C LYS A 100 10.00 1.29 -18.17
N GLY A 101 9.91 2.33 -18.99
CA GLY A 101 10.78 3.50 -18.92
C GLY A 101 10.42 4.54 -17.86
N LEU A 102 9.24 4.43 -17.24
CA LEU A 102 8.81 5.36 -16.20
C LEU A 102 9.55 5.06 -14.90
N LYS A 103 10.22 6.09 -14.36
CA LYS A 103 10.97 6.00 -13.11
C LYS A 103 10.43 7.00 -12.08
N PHE A 104 10.49 6.62 -10.81
CA PHE A 104 10.10 7.41 -9.65
C PHE A 104 11.31 7.63 -8.74
N ASP A 105 11.37 8.80 -8.11
CA ASP A 105 12.39 9.12 -7.11
C ASP A 105 12.11 8.40 -5.77
N ALA A 106 10.83 8.21 -5.45
CA ALA A 106 10.40 7.45 -4.29
C ALA A 106 9.07 6.71 -4.52
N ILE A 107 8.91 5.58 -3.84
CA ILE A 107 7.65 4.85 -3.75
C ILE A 107 7.27 4.74 -2.27
N ILE A 108 6.06 5.13 -1.90
CA ILE A 108 5.55 5.03 -0.52
C ILE A 108 4.21 4.33 -0.55
N SER A 109 3.99 3.32 0.30
CA SER A 109 2.72 2.61 0.29
C SER A 109 2.33 1.89 1.59
N ASP A 110 1.04 1.65 1.79
CA ASP A 110 0.46 0.82 2.87
C ASP A 110 -0.51 -0.17 2.22
N PRO A 111 -0.03 -1.31 1.70
CA PRO A 111 -0.86 -2.23 0.93
C PRO A 111 -2.02 -2.87 1.72
N PRO A 112 -3.10 -3.30 1.06
CA PRO A 112 -4.22 -3.96 1.70
C PRO A 112 -3.92 -5.43 2.01
N TYR A 113 -3.50 -5.73 3.23
CA TYR A 113 -3.04 -7.06 3.65
C TYR A 113 -4.12 -8.11 3.99
N GLY A 114 -5.39 -7.88 3.64
CA GLY A 114 -6.46 -8.85 3.92
C GLY A 114 -6.93 -8.90 5.39
N VAL A 115 -6.39 -8.04 6.27
CA VAL A 115 -6.77 -8.00 7.70
C VAL A 115 -8.03 -7.17 7.93
N ARG A 116 -8.02 -5.91 7.46
CA ARG A 116 -9.15 -4.97 7.58
C ARG A 116 -9.84 -4.70 6.25
N GLU A 117 -9.05 -4.72 5.18
CA GLU A 117 -9.47 -4.44 3.81
C GLU A 117 -9.22 -5.68 2.96
N CYS A 118 -10.06 -5.93 1.96
CA CYS A 118 -9.88 -7.08 1.08
C CYS A 118 -8.62 -6.90 0.23
N SER A 119 -7.71 -7.86 0.31
CA SER A 119 -6.57 -7.95 -0.62
C SER A 119 -7.08 -8.54 -1.93
N GLU A 120 -7.12 -7.73 -2.99
CA GLU A 120 -7.72 -8.10 -4.28
C GLU A 120 -6.79 -7.79 -5.45
N LYS A 121 -6.80 -8.69 -6.44
CA LYS A 121 -6.18 -8.50 -7.76
C LYS A 121 -7.14 -8.90 -8.87
N ILE A 122 -6.87 -8.45 -10.09
CA ILE A 122 -7.61 -8.83 -11.28
C ILE A 122 -7.34 -10.31 -11.57
N GLY A 123 -8.42 -11.08 -11.61
CA GLY A 123 -8.35 -12.51 -11.89
C GLY A 123 -9.69 -13.07 -12.30
N ILE A 124 -9.67 -14.29 -12.83
CA ILE A 124 -10.87 -14.94 -13.34
C ILE A 124 -11.37 -15.94 -12.29
N LYS A 125 -12.47 -15.61 -11.58
CA LYS A 125 -13.14 -16.58 -10.68
C LYS A 125 -13.90 -17.69 -11.41
N ARG A 126 -14.26 -17.49 -12.69
CA ARG A 126 -15.10 -18.43 -13.47
C ARG A 126 -14.28 -19.16 -14.52
N LYS A 127 -14.31 -20.51 -14.52
CA LYS A 127 -13.64 -21.33 -15.54
C LYS A 127 -14.09 -21.05 -16.99
N GLU A 128 -15.28 -20.48 -17.17
CA GLU A 128 -15.85 -20.18 -18.50
C GLU A 128 -15.89 -18.67 -18.79
N TYR A 129 -15.27 -18.27 -19.90
CA TYR A 129 -15.38 -16.93 -20.46
C TYR A 129 -16.73 -16.77 -21.17
N LYS A 130 -17.60 -15.92 -20.63
CA LYS A 130 -18.80 -15.43 -21.34
C LYS A 130 -18.49 -14.04 -21.90
N PRO A 131 -18.48 -13.81 -23.23
CA PRO A 131 -18.30 -12.47 -23.76
C PRO A 131 -19.40 -11.52 -23.24
N PRO A 132 -19.09 -10.24 -22.99
CA PRO A 132 -20.10 -9.28 -22.58
C PRO A 132 -21.19 -9.15 -23.65
N GLU A 133 -22.45 -8.97 -23.23
CA GLU A 133 -23.52 -8.57 -24.12
C GLU A 133 -23.15 -7.24 -24.81
N LYS A 134 -23.47 -7.10 -26.10
CA LYS A 134 -23.18 -5.88 -26.87
C LYS A 134 -23.68 -4.65 -26.11
N GLY A 135 -22.77 -3.69 -25.87
CA GLY A 135 -23.08 -2.41 -25.22
C GLY A 135 -22.96 -2.38 -23.69
N LYS A 136 -22.68 -3.50 -23.01
CA LYS A 136 -22.42 -3.49 -21.57
C LYS A 136 -20.92 -3.49 -21.26
N VAL A 137 -20.46 -2.47 -20.55
CA VAL A 137 -19.10 -2.43 -19.98
C VAL A 137 -18.99 -3.52 -18.92
N ARG A 138 -18.00 -4.42 -19.07
CA ARG A 138 -17.70 -5.45 -18.08
C ARG A 138 -16.35 -5.16 -17.45
N TYR A 139 -16.35 -4.90 -16.15
CA TYR A 139 -15.13 -4.78 -15.37
C TYR A 139 -14.54 -6.17 -15.08
N PRO A 140 -13.20 -6.31 -15.05
CA PRO A 140 -12.56 -7.56 -14.67
C PRO A 140 -13.01 -8.02 -13.28
N ALA A 141 -13.12 -9.34 -13.08
CA ALA A 141 -13.40 -9.87 -11.75
C ALA A 141 -12.17 -9.71 -10.85
N LYS A 142 -12.42 -9.62 -9.55
CA LYS A 142 -11.39 -9.57 -8.52
C LYS A 142 -11.31 -10.93 -7.80
N VAL A 143 -10.08 -11.42 -7.63
CA VAL A 143 -9.73 -12.61 -6.85
C VAL A 143 -8.95 -12.19 -5.61
N GLU A 144 -8.83 -13.10 -4.66
CA GLU A 144 -7.97 -12.90 -3.49
C GLU A 144 -6.52 -12.71 -3.94
N TYR A 145 -5.87 -11.74 -3.33
CA TYR A 145 -4.47 -11.44 -3.56
C TYR A 145 -3.69 -11.84 -2.32
N GLU A 146 -2.93 -12.92 -2.45
CA GLU A 146 -2.18 -13.48 -1.33
C GLU A 146 -1.06 -12.50 -0.92
N MET A 147 -0.78 -12.42 0.38
CA MET A 147 0.13 -11.43 0.96
C MET A 147 1.57 -11.58 0.44
N SER A 148 2.07 -12.81 0.29
CA SER A 148 3.40 -13.05 -0.27
C SER A 148 3.47 -12.64 -1.74
N GLU A 149 2.44 -12.90 -2.53
CA GLU A 149 2.38 -12.44 -3.93
C GLU A 149 2.34 -10.92 -4.01
N LEU A 150 1.53 -10.26 -3.18
CA LEU A 150 1.44 -8.81 -3.13
C LEU A 150 2.79 -8.17 -2.78
N LEU A 151 3.48 -8.72 -1.77
CA LEU A 151 4.77 -8.21 -1.35
C LEU A 151 5.84 -8.44 -2.42
N SER A 152 5.81 -9.60 -3.08
CA SER A 152 6.67 -9.91 -4.22
C SER A 152 6.49 -8.88 -5.33
N ASP A 153 5.25 -8.66 -5.77
CA ASP A 153 4.92 -7.72 -6.84
C ASP A 153 5.27 -6.27 -6.47
N LEU A 154 5.09 -5.86 -5.20
CA LEU A 154 5.49 -4.54 -4.73
C LEU A 154 7.01 -4.34 -4.80
N LEU A 155 7.79 -5.33 -4.36
CA LEU A 155 9.26 -5.26 -4.39
C LEU A 155 9.77 -5.27 -5.84
N SER A 156 9.17 -6.08 -6.71
CA SER A 156 9.50 -6.13 -8.14
C SER A 156 9.12 -4.83 -8.85
N LEU A 157 7.97 -4.23 -8.53
CA LEU A 157 7.56 -2.91 -9.03
C LEU A 157 8.56 -1.85 -8.62
N ALA A 158 9.04 -1.87 -7.37
CA ALA A 158 10.06 -0.94 -6.91
C ALA A 158 11.41 -1.19 -7.59
N ALA A 159 11.82 -2.44 -7.78
CA ALA A 159 13.04 -2.76 -8.52
C ALA A 159 12.98 -2.26 -9.97
N GLU A 160 11.83 -2.37 -10.64
CA GLU A 160 11.64 -1.89 -12.03
C GLU A 160 11.56 -0.35 -12.09
N HIS A 161 10.73 0.28 -11.26
CA HIS A 161 10.34 1.68 -11.46
C HIS A 161 11.00 2.69 -10.52
N LEU A 162 11.74 2.27 -9.49
CA LEU A 162 12.49 3.22 -8.67
C LEU A 162 13.81 3.60 -9.37
N ILE A 163 14.29 4.83 -9.21
CA ILE A 163 15.66 5.17 -9.60
C ILE A 163 16.68 4.50 -8.67
N VAL A 164 17.91 4.29 -9.13
CA VAL A 164 19.02 3.89 -8.24
C VAL A 164 19.23 4.98 -7.18
N ASN A 165 19.42 4.57 -5.93
CA ASN A 165 19.42 5.37 -4.70
C ASN A 165 18.07 5.97 -4.30
N GLY A 166 17.00 5.72 -5.08
CA GLY A 166 15.63 6.01 -4.68
C GLY A 166 15.15 5.05 -3.60
N ARG A 167 14.09 5.43 -2.87
CA ARG A 167 13.60 4.64 -1.72
C ARG A 167 12.18 4.13 -1.89
N LEU A 168 12.01 2.86 -1.53
CA LEU A 168 10.73 2.23 -1.26
C LEU A 168 10.48 2.31 0.25
N VAL A 169 9.35 2.89 0.64
CA VAL A 169 8.85 2.87 2.03
C VAL A 169 7.52 2.17 2.05
N TYR A 170 7.39 1.09 2.80
CA TYR A 170 6.14 0.35 2.90
C TYR A 170 5.86 -0.16 4.31
N PHE A 171 4.60 -0.41 4.60
CA PHE A 171 4.18 -0.91 5.90
C PHE A 171 3.93 -2.41 5.84
N LEU A 172 4.59 -3.20 6.68
CA LEU A 172 4.47 -4.66 6.72
C LEU A 172 3.85 -5.10 8.06
N PRO A 173 2.63 -5.65 8.07
CA PRO A 173 2.07 -6.23 9.28
C PRO A 173 2.68 -7.62 9.54
N ILE A 174 3.02 -7.89 10.80
CA ILE A 174 3.59 -9.16 11.24
C ILE A 174 2.91 -9.66 12.52
N VAL A 175 2.94 -10.97 12.72
CA VAL A 175 2.66 -11.59 14.02
C VAL A 175 3.97 -12.11 14.57
N ALA A 176 4.40 -11.55 15.70
CA ALA A 176 5.68 -11.88 16.31
C ALA A 176 5.52 -12.14 17.81
N GLU A 177 6.42 -12.96 18.35
CA GLU A 177 6.53 -13.25 19.77
C GLU A 177 7.69 -12.50 20.41
N THR A 178 7.72 -12.44 21.74
CA THR A 178 8.79 -11.79 22.49
C THR A 178 10.13 -12.46 22.18
N GLY A 179 11.08 -11.68 21.63
CA GLY A 179 12.41 -12.16 21.28
C GLY A 179 12.60 -12.54 19.82
N ASP A 180 11.55 -12.47 18.99
CA ASP A 180 11.68 -12.65 17.55
C ASP A 180 12.55 -11.56 16.91
N ASP A 181 13.40 -11.97 15.96
CA ASP A 181 14.12 -11.02 15.10
C ASP A 181 13.17 -10.53 14.00
N TYR A 182 12.65 -9.30 14.14
CA TYR A 182 11.73 -8.69 13.16
C TYR A 182 12.32 -8.60 11.75
N LYS A 183 13.65 -8.55 11.61
CA LYS A 183 14.31 -8.54 10.30
C LYS A 183 14.07 -9.83 9.52
N SER A 184 13.83 -10.96 10.20
CA SER A 184 13.54 -12.25 9.57
C SER A 184 12.20 -12.28 8.82
N PHE A 185 11.28 -11.38 9.16
CA PHE A 185 9.99 -11.23 8.49
C PHE A 185 10.06 -10.33 7.26
N ILE A 186 11.13 -9.56 7.04
CA ILE A 186 11.17 -8.55 5.99
C ILE A 186 11.50 -9.23 4.64
N PRO A 187 10.65 -9.08 3.60
CA PRO A 187 10.94 -9.51 2.24
C PRO A 187 12.25 -8.95 1.69
N LYS A 188 12.85 -9.64 0.72
CA LYS A 188 14.12 -9.21 0.10
C LYS A 188 13.98 -9.17 -1.41
N HIS A 189 14.75 -8.32 -2.07
CA HIS A 189 14.93 -8.34 -3.52
C HIS A 189 16.39 -8.04 -3.83
N SER A 190 16.98 -8.71 -4.82
CA SER A 190 18.40 -8.57 -5.19
C SER A 190 18.85 -7.15 -5.62
N CYS A 191 17.91 -6.24 -5.83
CA CYS A 191 18.13 -4.87 -6.30
C CYS A 191 17.81 -3.84 -5.20
N LEU A 192 17.30 -4.29 -4.05
CA LEU A 192 16.85 -3.45 -2.95
C LEU A 192 17.62 -3.83 -1.69
N GLU A 193 18.20 -2.84 -1.03
CA GLU A 193 18.87 -3.00 0.26
C GLU A 193 17.98 -2.48 1.37
N LEU A 194 17.84 -3.23 2.47
CA LEU A 194 17.15 -2.78 3.67
C LEU A 194 18.00 -1.74 4.40
N ILE A 195 17.51 -0.51 4.46
CA ILE A 195 18.18 0.60 5.15
C ILE A 195 17.76 0.68 6.61
N ALA A 196 16.46 0.57 6.87
CA ALA A 196 15.90 0.66 8.21
C ALA A 196 14.53 0.00 8.26
N TYR A 197 14.10 -0.36 9.47
CA TYR A 197 12.70 -0.63 9.77
C TYR A 197 12.36 -0.03 11.14
N CYS A 198 11.11 0.35 11.33
CA CYS A 198 10.61 0.88 12.60
C CYS A 198 9.33 0.15 12.98
N GLU A 199 9.24 -0.31 14.22
CA GLU A 199 8.08 -1.03 14.73
C GLU A 199 6.97 -0.09 15.20
N GLN A 200 5.74 -0.53 14.99
CA GLN A 200 4.55 0.05 15.57
C GLN A 200 3.68 -1.08 16.13
N VAL A 201 3.47 -1.07 17.44
CA VAL A 201 2.58 -2.03 18.11
C VAL A 201 1.13 -1.71 17.73
N LEU A 202 0.39 -2.70 17.21
CA LEU A 202 -1.05 -2.54 16.93
C LEU A 202 -1.88 -3.09 18.08
N ILE A 203 -1.87 -4.42 18.26
CA ILE A 203 -2.68 -5.11 19.26
C ILE A 203 -2.06 -6.47 19.58
N GLY A 204 -1.94 -6.81 20.86
CA GLY A 204 -1.39 -8.11 21.31
C GLY A 204 -0.07 -8.45 20.63
N LYS A 205 -0.03 -9.55 19.86
CA LYS A 205 1.15 -10.02 19.12
C LYS A 205 1.26 -9.46 17.69
N VAL A 206 0.36 -8.55 17.30
CA VAL A 206 0.34 -7.95 15.97
C VAL A 206 1.07 -6.62 15.95
N TYR A 207 2.09 -6.57 15.10
CA TYR A 207 2.91 -5.39 14.87
C TYR A 207 2.77 -4.94 13.42
N ARG A 208 3.14 -3.68 13.17
CA ARG A 208 3.30 -3.13 11.84
C ARG A 208 4.68 -2.49 11.73
N LEU A 209 5.49 -2.96 10.80
CA LEU A 209 6.80 -2.41 10.53
C LEU A 209 6.70 -1.38 9.41
N MET A 210 7.23 -0.17 9.61
CA MET A 210 7.56 0.71 8.50
C MET A 210 8.93 0.32 7.99
N VAL A 211 8.99 -0.28 6.80
CA VAL A 211 10.22 -0.79 6.17
C VAL A 211 10.72 0.22 5.14
N VAL A 212 12.02 0.47 5.13
CA VAL A 212 12.70 1.39 4.21
C VAL A 212 13.76 0.63 3.43
N MET A 213 13.59 0.55 2.11
CA MET A 213 14.54 -0.06 1.20
C MET A 213 15.07 0.97 0.20
N GLU A 214 16.31 0.82 -0.22
CA GLU A 214 16.96 1.66 -1.22
C GLU A 214 17.37 0.81 -2.42
N LYS A 215 17.11 1.29 -3.63
CA LYS A 215 17.50 0.57 -4.85
C LYS A 215 18.99 0.75 -5.12
N ILE A 216 19.73 -0.34 -5.18
CA ILE A 216 21.19 -0.32 -5.31
C ILE A 216 21.68 -0.48 -6.75
N ARG A 217 20.86 -1.06 -7.65
CA ARG A 217 21.17 -1.23 -9.08
C ARG A 217 19.90 -1.50 -9.90
N GLU A 218 20.01 -1.43 -11.22
CA GLU A 218 18.94 -1.85 -12.14
C GLU A 218 18.74 -3.38 -12.13
N PRO A 219 17.50 -3.85 -12.34
CA PRO A 219 17.17 -5.28 -12.35
C PRO A 219 17.62 -5.97 -13.65
N THR A 220 17.91 -7.26 -13.51
CA THR A 220 18.16 -8.21 -14.59
C THR A 220 17.05 -9.28 -14.59
N GLN A 221 17.04 -10.17 -15.59
CA GLN A 221 16.02 -11.22 -15.68
C GLN A 221 16.10 -12.28 -14.55
N GLU A 222 17.22 -12.36 -13.84
CA GLU A 222 17.45 -13.31 -12.75
C GLU A 222 17.08 -12.74 -11.38
N ASP A 223 16.78 -11.43 -11.31
CA ASP A 223 16.42 -10.77 -10.06
C ASP A 223 14.96 -11.01 -9.72
N ASP A 224 14.71 -11.40 -8.48
CA ASP A 224 13.37 -11.69 -7.99
C ASP A 224 13.22 -11.32 -6.51
N ALA A 225 11.99 -11.12 -6.09
CA ALA A 225 11.65 -10.94 -4.70
C ALA A 225 11.58 -12.30 -3.97
N ARG A 226 11.98 -12.29 -2.70
CA ARG A 226 11.89 -13.44 -1.80
C ARG A 226 11.12 -13.02 -0.55
N VAL A 227 9.95 -13.62 -0.37
CA VAL A 227 9.11 -13.40 0.80
C VAL A 227 9.31 -14.55 1.79
N PRO A 228 9.67 -14.28 3.06
CA PRO A 228 9.78 -15.29 4.09
C PRO A 228 8.46 -16.03 4.33
N GLU A 229 8.52 -17.36 4.53
CA GLU A 229 7.35 -18.20 4.87
C GLU A 229 6.67 -17.80 6.19
N LEU A 230 7.41 -17.08 7.06
CA LEU A 230 6.90 -16.50 8.29
C LEU A 230 5.77 -15.49 8.03
N ILE A 231 5.73 -14.89 6.85
CA ILE A 231 4.66 -14.00 6.43
C ILE A 231 3.47 -14.85 6.00
N ASN A 232 2.46 -14.90 6.87
CA ASN A 232 1.23 -15.64 6.63
C ASN A 232 0.00 -14.75 6.89
N GLY A 233 -0.69 -14.36 5.82
CA GLY A 233 -1.86 -13.49 5.90
C GLY A 233 -3.04 -14.08 6.70
N SER A 234 -3.24 -15.40 6.65
CA SER A 234 -4.30 -16.08 7.40
C SER A 234 -4.04 -16.03 8.91
N LYS A 235 -2.82 -16.37 9.34
CA LYS A 235 -2.41 -16.29 10.75
C LYS A 235 -2.50 -14.85 11.28
N LEU A 236 -2.10 -13.88 10.47
CA LEU A 236 -2.21 -12.46 10.80
C LEU A 236 -3.66 -12.05 11.06
N ARG A 237 -4.57 -12.43 10.15
CA ARG A 237 -5.99 -12.11 10.27
C ARG A 237 -6.60 -12.74 11.52
N GLU A 238 -6.38 -14.03 11.75
CA GLU A 238 -6.88 -14.75 12.92
C GLU A 238 -6.40 -14.13 14.24
N THR A 239 -5.10 -13.85 14.35
CA THR A 239 -4.51 -13.27 15.56
C THR A 239 -5.07 -11.87 15.83
N TYR A 240 -5.17 -11.03 14.80
CA TYR A 240 -5.68 -9.66 14.93
C TYR A 240 -7.12 -9.62 15.47
N PHE A 241 -8.02 -10.46 14.94
CA PHE A 241 -9.42 -10.48 15.41
C PHE A 241 -9.56 -11.13 16.79
N THR A 242 -8.71 -12.10 17.12
CA THR A 242 -8.72 -12.75 18.44
C THR A 242 -8.29 -11.78 19.54
N ASP A 243 -7.17 -11.08 19.35
CA ASP A 243 -6.65 -10.11 20.32
C ASP A 243 -7.55 -8.87 20.45
N ASN A 244 -8.18 -8.45 19.35
CA ASN A 244 -9.11 -7.32 19.38
C ASN A 244 -10.40 -7.65 20.16
N ASN A 245 -10.95 -8.85 19.97
CA ASN A 245 -12.11 -9.33 20.74
C ASN A 245 -11.78 -9.48 22.24
N ALA A 246 -10.58 -9.94 22.57
CA ALA A 246 -10.11 -10.02 23.97
C ALA A 246 -10.01 -8.63 24.61
N LYS A 247 -9.49 -7.63 23.87
CA LYS A 247 -9.46 -6.23 24.33
C LYS A 247 -10.86 -5.68 24.60
N MET A 248 -11.83 -5.89 23.69
CA MET A 248 -13.20 -5.38 23.87
C MET A 248 -13.88 -5.98 25.11
N LYS A 249 -13.74 -7.29 25.34
CA LYS A 249 -14.27 -7.95 26.55
C LYS A 249 -13.69 -7.39 27.86
N HIS A 250 -12.47 -6.85 27.82
CA HIS A 250 -11.83 -6.26 28.99
C HIS A 250 -12.39 -4.87 29.35
N TYR A 251 -13.05 -4.19 28.40
CA TYR A 251 -13.69 -2.88 28.62
C TYR A 251 -15.18 -3.00 29.02
N ASP A 252 -15.83 -4.14 28.72
CA ASP A 252 -17.25 -4.38 29.07
C ASP A 252 -17.47 -4.88 30.52
N ASN A 253 -16.41 -5.01 31.32
CA ASN A 253 -16.49 -5.22 32.76
C ASN A 253 -15.92 -4.00 33.52
N PRO A 254 -16.65 -2.88 33.62
CA PRO A 254 -16.36 -1.91 34.66
C PRO A 254 -16.81 -2.50 36.01
N CYS A 255 -15.87 -2.60 36.96
CA CYS A 255 -16.20 -2.76 38.36
C CYS A 255 -17.10 -1.62 38.86
#